data_AF-A0A1S9CJ70-F1
#
_entry.id   AF-A0A1S9CJ70-F1
#
_cell.length_a   1.000
_cell.length_b   1.000
_cell.length_c   1.000
_cell.angle_alpha   90.00
_cell.angle_beta   90.00
_cell.angle_gamma   90.00
#
_symmetry.space_group_name_H-M   'P 1'
#
loop_
_entity.id
_entity.type
_entity.pdbx_description
1 polymer ?
#
loop_
_entity_poly.entity_id
_entity_poly.type
_entity_poly.pdbx_seq_one_letter_code
_entity_poly.pdbx_strand_id
1 'polypeptide(L)'
;MRFKEDIDIVRKRMDAFWANELMDRALVSMEVPKQKGINNSLFDQKKYGNDKNYLEKFWFDPQTIHDANIRRMENTYYAGDAIPAIFLNFGTSGHCHFFGSVPTLSSETLWFDPVWESLEDCDNSFRPDIMRKHVKIASDLADLSKGDYFVGMPDSCGTLDAIGHLYGSDNVLMDMISDPDELKHAIKIVNKGWKESTELFYNALKEVNNGSCHSWMHLLAPGKMAQMQCDMSVMFSRDMFQEFVYDELKEQIDFLDYPIYHFDGIEQERHLDILLSFEKLKVIQWTHVAGQPKASTYLSTLKRIQDAGKRLIIGVMADEIPIILENMSAKGMSFKVRGIKNPEEADSVVKLVETYSKE
;
A
#
# COMPACT_ATOMS: atom_id res chain seq x y z
N MET A 1 3.60 -22.16 -6.39
CA MET A 1 4.71 -21.21 -6.11
C MET A 1 5.48 -21.70 -4.89
N ARG A 2 6.82 -21.59 -4.84
CA ARG A 2 7.67 -22.24 -3.81
C ARG A 2 7.23 -22.01 -2.36
N PHE A 3 6.81 -20.79 -2.02
CA PHE A 3 6.42 -20.42 -0.65
C PHE A 3 4.89 -20.40 -0.43
N LYS A 4 4.10 -20.74 -1.45
CA LYS A 4 2.63 -20.72 -1.43
C LYS A 4 2.10 -21.75 -2.42
N GLU A 5 1.89 -22.98 -1.93
CA GLU A 5 1.48 -24.12 -2.76
C GLU A 5 0.07 -23.95 -3.32
N ASP A 6 -0.81 -23.30 -2.56
CA ASP A 6 -2.21 -23.01 -2.86
C ASP A 6 -2.41 -21.64 -3.54
N ILE A 7 -1.40 -21.11 -4.22
CA ILE A 7 -1.49 -19.78 -4.86
C ILE A 7 -2.63 -19.68 -5.89
N ASP A 8 -2.97 -20.76 -6.58
CA ASP A 8 -4.03 -20.75 -7.60
C ASP A 8 -5.42 -20.55 -6.98
N ILE A 9 -5.67 -21.11 -5.79
CA ILE A 9 -6.94 -20.87 -5.08
C ILE A 9 -6.97 -19.47 -4.47
N VAL A 10 -5.84 -18.97 -3.97
CA VAL A 10 -5.72 -17.59 -3.49
C VAL A 10 -6.02 -16.59 -4.61
N ARG A 11 -5.51 -16.80 -5.82
CA ARG A 11 -5.83 -15.96 -6.98
C ARG A 11 -7.33 -15.96 -7.30
N LYS A 12 -7.99 -17.12 -7.29
CA LYS A 12 -9.45 -17.19 -7.51
C LYS A 12 -10.25 -16.42 -6.46
N ARG A 13 -9.84 -16.48 -5.18
CA ARG A 13 -10.47 -15.67 -4.13
C ARG A 13 -10.21 -14.17 -4.35
N MET A 14 -9.01 -13.79 -4.79
CA MET A 14 -8.71 -12.41 -5.15
C MET A 14 -9.55 -11.94 -6.35
N ASP A 15 -9.75 -12.77 -7.38
CA ASP A 15 -10.63 -12.47 -8.50
C ASP A 15 -12.07 -12.24 -8.04
N ALA A 16 -12.59 -13.07 -7.13
CA ALA A 16 -13.90 -12.87 -6.50
C ALA A 16 -13.94 -11.56 -5.68
N PHE A 17 -12.92 -11.27 -4.88
CA PHE A 17 -12.79 -9.98 -4.19
C PHE A 17 -12.80 -8.80 -5.20
N TRP A 18 -12.13 -8.95 -6.35
CA TRP A 18 -12.11 -7.92 -7.37
C TRP A 18 -13.44 -7.72 -8.10
N ALA A 19 -14.18 -8.81 -8.30
CA ALA A 19 -15.53 -8.84 -8.85
C ALA A 19 -16.61 -8.38 -7.85
N ASN A 20 -16.23 -8.16 -6.58
CA ASN A 20 -17.16 -8.01 -5.48
C ASN A 20 -18.10 -9.22 -5.44
N GLU A 21 -17.54 -10.41 -5.29
CA GLU A 21 -18.22 -11.69 -5.13
C GLU A 21 -17.61 -12.42 -3.93
N LEU A 22 -18.33 -13.41 -3.40
CA LEU A 22 -17.83 -14.26 -2.33
C LEU A 22 -17.61 -15.66 -2.90
N MET A 23 -16.36 -16.15 -2.87
CA MET A 23 -16.04 -17.50 -3.35
C MET A 23 -16.41 -18.56 -2.31
N ASP A 24 -15.78 -18.50 -1.15
CA ASP A 24 -15.98 -19.42 -0.03
C ASP A 24 -15.95 -18.68 1.31
N ARG A 25 -15.08 -17.68 1.44
CA ARG A 25 -14.98 -16.80 2.60
C ARG A 25 -14.36 -15.44 2.24
N ALA A 26 -14.41 -14.48 3.17
CA ALA A 26 -13.63 -13.26 3.06
C ALA A 26 -12.12 -13.57 2.93
N LEU A 27 -11.37 -12.65 2.31
CA LEU A 27 -9.91 -12.75 2.28
C LEU A 27 -9.35 -12.56 3.69
N VAL A 28 -8.32 -13.33 4.04
CA VAL A 28 -7.61 -13.20 5.31
C VAL A 28 -6.14 -13.48 5.12
N SER A 29 -5.28 -12.53 5.46
CA SER A 29 -3.84 -12.64 5.24
C SER A 29 -3.08 -12.48 6.55
N MET A 30 -2.18 -13.43 6.81
CA MET A 30 -1.28 -13.46 7.96
C MET A 30 0.10 -13.95 7.52
N GLU A 31 1.14 -13.20 7.88
CA GLU A 31 2.53 -13.67 7.85
C GLU A 31 2.94 -14.05 9.27
N VAL A 32 3.27 -15.32 9.51
CA VAL A 32 3.69 -15.79 10.84
C VAL A 32 5.01 -16.57 10.74
N PRO A 33 5.87 -16.58 11.77
CA PRO A 33 7.06 -17.41 11.77
C PRO A 33 6.68 -18.90 11.62
N LYS A 34 7.37 -19.65 10.74
CA LYS A 34 7.11 -21.09 10.55
C LYS A 34 7.31 -21.91 11.82
N GLN A 35 8.21 -21.46 12.69
CA GLN A 35 8.45 -22.07 13.99
C GLN A 35 8.57 -20.97 15.04
N LYS A 36 8.04 -21.27 16.22
CA LYS A 36 8.09 -20.35 17.36
C LYS A 36 9.54 -19.97 17.68
N GLY A 37 9.80 -18.67 17.75
CA GLY A 37 11.12 -18.13 18.11
C GLY A 37 12.09 -17.93 16.94
N ILE A 38 11.73 -18.33 15.72
CA ILE A 38 12.49 -17.94 14.52
C ILE A 38 12.25 -16.46 14.22
N ASN A 39 13.33 -15.73 13.96
CA ASN A 39 13.26 -14.35 13.50
C ASN A 39 12.94 -14.33 11.99
N ASN A 40 11.80 -13.76 11.62
CA ASN A 40 11.41 -13.48 10.24
C ASN A 40 11.47 -11.97 9.91
N SER A 41 12.18 -11.17 10.72
CA SER A 41 12.47 -9.77 10.40
C SER A 41 13.22 -9.68 9.09
N LEU A 42 12.81 -8.71 8.26
CA LEU A 42 13.49 -8.42 7.00
C LEU A 42 14.89 -7.86 7.24
N PHE A 43 15.06 -7.02 8.27
CA PHE A 43 16.34 -6.40 8.62
C PHE A 43 16.90 -6.99 9.92
N ASP A 44 18.18 -7.38 9.89
CA ASP A 44 18.91 -7.84 11.08
C ASP A 44 19.54 -6.64 11.81
N GLN A 45 18.74 -6.01 12.68
CA GLN A 45 19.15 -4.84 13.46
C GLN A 45 20.41 -5.10 14.30
N LYS A 46 20.54 -6.31 14.86
CA LYS A 46 21.69 -6.66 15.72
C LYS A 46 22.99 -6.68 14.93
N LYS A 47 22.91 -7.10 13.66
CA LYS A 47 24.09 -7.24 12.79
C LYS A 47 24.42 -5.98 12.02
N TYR A 48 23.40 -5.25 11.54
CA TYR A 48 23.58 -4.19 10.55
C TYR A 48 23.02 -2.81 10.95
N GLY A 49 22.46 -2.66 12.15
CA GLY A 49 21.76 -1.42 12.56
C GLY A 49 22.57 -0.12 12.42
N ASN A 50 23.90 -0.20 12.46
CA ASN A 50 24.80 0.95 12.32
C ASN A 50 25.67 0.91 11.04
N ASP A 51 25.46 -0.06 10.15
CA ASP A 51 26.26 -0.20 8.91
C ASP A 51 25.60 0.57 7.77
N LYS A 52 26.06 1.81 7.56
CA LYS A 52 25.55 2.70 6.49
C LYS A 52 25.69 2.10 5.10
N ASN A 53 26.78 1.36 4.84
CA ASN A 53 27.01 0.75 3.52
C ASN A 53 26.06 -0.42 3.29
N TYR A 54 25.75 -1.18 4.34
CA TYR A 54 24.73 -2.22 4.25
C TYR A 54 23.33 -1.64 4.10
N LEU A 55 22.99 -0.55 4.80
CA LEU A 55 21.70 0.13 4.64
C LEU A 55 21.45 0.56 3.20
N GLU A 56 22.43 1.16 2.53
CA GLU A 56 22.29 1.54 1.12
C GLU A 56 22.01 0.32 0.22
N LYS A 57 22.72 -0.79 0.43
CA LYS A 57 22.48 -2.04 -0.30
C LYS A 57 21.12 -2.67 0.04
N PHE A 58 20.72 -2.62 1.30
CA PHE A 58 19.44 -3.15 1.76
C PHE A 58 18.26 -2.47 1.07
N TRP A 59 18.39 -1.18 0.75
CA TRP A 59 17.34 -0.42 0.07
C TRP A 59 17.45 -0.43 -1.47
N PHE A 60 18.66 -0.51 -2.03
CA PHE A 60 18.86 -0.26 -3.47
C PHE A 60 19.64 -1.33 -4.25
N ASP A 61 20.22 -2.35 -3.61
CA ASP A 61 20.91 -3.44 -4.29
C ASP A 61 19.99 -4.66 -4.49
N PRO A 62 19.62 -5.01 -5.73
CA PRO A 62 18.66 -6.09 -6.01
C PRO A 62 19.05 -7.44 -5.38
N GLN A 63 20.34 -7.79 -5.39
CA GLN A 63 20.79 -9.05 -4.83
C GLN A 63 20.65 -9.07 -3.30
N THR A 64 21.02 -7.99 -2.63
CA THR A 64 20.85 -7.84 -1.17
C THR A 64 19.37 -7.87 -0.78
N ILE A 65 18.51 -7.16 -1.51
CA ILE A 65 17.05 -7.16 -1.29
C ILE A 65 16.48 -8.57 -1.48
N HIS A 66 16.87 -9.26 -2.56
CA HIS A 66 16.47 -10.64 -2.84
C HIS A 66 16.88 -11.57 -1.70
N ASP A 67 18.15 -11.59 -1.32
CA ASP A 67 18.68 -12.54 -0.33
C ASP A 67 18.06 -12.34 1.07
N ALA A 68 17.81 -11.09 1.45
CA ALA A 68 17.09 -10.77 2.68
C ALA A 68 15.64 -11.28 2.64
N ASN A 69 14.95 -11.09 1.52
CA ASN A 69 13.57 -11.54 1.36
C ASN A 69 13.44 -13.06 1.24
N ILE A 70 14.34 -13.75 0.54
CA ILE A 70 14.35 -15.22 0.49
C ILE A 70 14.52 -15.80 1.89
N ARG A 71 15.46 -15.27 2.69
CA ARG A 71 15.62 -15.67 4.09
C ARG A 71 14.34 -15.45 4.91
N ARG A 72 13.66 -14.31 4.74
CA ARG A 72 12.37 -14.03 5.39
C ARG A 72 11.31 -15.05 4.96
N MET A 73 11.15 -15.27 3.65
CA MET A 73 10.14 -16.16 3.06
C MET A 73 10.37 -17.63 3.47
N GLU A 74 11.62 -18.07 3.52
CA GLU A 74 11.99 -19.41 4.01
C GLU A 74 11.55 -19.65 5.45
N ASN A 75 11.49 -18.59 6.27
CA ASN A 75 11.11 -18.61 7.67
C ASN A 75 9.66 -18.16 7.94
N THR A 76 8.89 -17.82 6.90
CA THR A 76 7.52 -17.29 7.04
C THR A 76 6.50 -18.30 6.53
N TYR A 77 5.47 -18.54 7.32
CA TYR A 77 4.25 -19.22 6.91
C TYR A 77 3.24 -18.18 6.43
N TYR A 78 2.84 -18.28 5.16
CA TYR A 78 1.88 -17.41 4.51
C TYR A 78 0.47 -18.01 4.63
N ALA A 79 -0.20 -17.71 5.75
CA ALA A 79 -1.49 -18.29 6.08
C ALA A 79 -2.64 -17.55 5.40
N GLY A 80 -3.72 -18.30 5.12
CA GLY A 80 -4.88 -17.80 4.40
C GLY A 80 -4.50 -17.35 2.98
N ASP A 81 -4.75 -16.09 2.67
CA ASP A 81 -4.54 -15.47 1.36
C ASP A 81 -3.31 -14.54 1.37
N ALA A 82 -2.44 -14.65 2.38
CA ALA A 82 -1.14 -13.99 2.35
C ALA A 82 -0.29 -14.52 1.17
N ILE A 83 0.43 -13.62 0.52
CA ILE A 83 1.29 -13.94 -0.64
C ILE A 83 2.76 -13.68 -0.31
N PRO A 84 3.69 -14.53 -0.80
CA PRO A 84 5.11 -14.26 -0.72
C PRO A 84 5.47 -13.17 -1.73
N ALA A 85 5.66 -11.95 -1.24
CA ALA A 85 5.99 -10.80 -2.07
C ALA A 85 7.13 -9.98 -1.47
N ILE A 86 7.99 -9.44 -2.34
CA ILE A 86 8.97 -8.40 -2.00
C ILE A 86 8.24 -7.05 -2.05
N PHE A 87 8.43 -6.26 -1.00
CA PHE A 87 7.94 -4.88 -0.96
C PHE A 87 9.04 -3.92 -1.44
N LEU A 88 8.78 -3.24 -2.56
CA LEU A 88 9.62 -2.14 -3.04
C LEU A 88 9.33 -0.87 -2.23
N ASN A 89 9.81 -0.84 -1.00
CA ASN A 89 9.62 0.33 -0.14
C ASN A 89 10.72 1.37 -0.43
N PHE A 90 10.40 2.37 -1.23
CA PHE A 90 11.25 3.54 -1.46
C PHE A 90 10.85 4.73 -0.57
N GLY A 91 10.19 4.46 0.56
CA GLY A 91 9.59 5.44 1.45
C GLY A 91 8.12 5.68 1.11
N THR A 92 7.34 6.11 2.10
CA THR A 92 5.99 6.64 1.88
C THR A 92 6.12 7.87 0.98
N SER A 93 5.29 7.96 -0.06
CA SER A 93 5.47 8.97 -1.12
C SER A 93 6.81 8.85 -1.86
N GLY A 94 7.39 7.65 -2.01
CA GLY A 94 8.76 7.45 -2.52
C GLY A 94 9.05 8.02 -3.92
N HIS A 95 8.02 8.38 -4.68
CA HIS A 95 8.15 9.12 -5.94
C HIS A 95 8.72 10.54 -5.77
N CYS A 96 8.81 11.09 -4.56
CA CYS A 96 9.58 12.31 -4.25
C CYS A 96 11.03 12.24 -4.76
N HIS A 97 11.64 11.05 -4.79
CA HIS A 97 12.99 10.86 -5.35
C HIS A 97 13.08 11.32 -6.80
N PHE A 98 11.98 11.16 -7.54
CA PHE A 98 11.89 11.55 -8.94
C PHE A 98 11.73 13.06 -9.09
N PHE A 99 11.64 13.81 -7.99
CA PHE A 99 11.53 15.26 -7.94
C PHE A 99 12.64 15.91 -7.09
N GLY A 100 13.75 15.17 -6.89
CA GLY A 100 14.98 15.70 -6.30
C GLY A 100 15.17 15.43 -4.81
N SER A 101 14.20 14.83 -4.10
CA SER A 101 14.40 14.47 -2.69
C SER A 101 15.51 13.42 -2.56
N VAL A 102 16.31 13.52 -1.50
CA VAL A 102 17.31 12.51 -1.14
C VAL A 102 16.87 11.83 0.15
N PRO A 103 16.67 10.50 0.17
CA PRO A 103 16.21 9.79 1.36
C PRO A 103 17.29 9.74 2.44
N THR A 104 16.89 10.00 3.67
CA THR A 104 17.67 9.59 4.86
C THR A 104 17.35 8.13 5.17
N LEU A 105 18.35 7.26 5.00
CA LEU A 105 18.20 5.82 5.20
C LEU A 105 18.17 5.46 6.68
N SER A 106 17.13 4.74 7.10
CA SER A 106 17.12 4.04 8.39
C SER A 106 16.86 2.54 8.18
N SER A 107 17.00 1.76 9.25
CA SER A 107 16.75 0.32 9.22
C SER A 107 15.27 -0.06 9.24
N GLU A 108 14.38 0.91 9.49
CA GLU A 108 12.93 0.70 9.58
C GLU A 108 12.16 1.37 8.44
N THR A 109 12.61 2.58 8.03
CA THR A 109 11.95 3.38 6.99
C THR A 109 12.92 4.33 6.29
N LEU A 110 12.42 5.04 5.28
CA LEU A 110 13.10 6.11 4.55
C LEU A 110 12.41 7.43 4.87
N TRP A 111 13.19 8.45 5.22
CA TRP A 111 12.69 9.79 5.53
C TRP A 111 13.11 10.80 4.47
N PHE A 112 12.29 11.83 4.26
CA PHE A 112 12.54 12.91 3.31
C PHE A 112 12.65 14.24 4.05
N ASP A 113 13.74 14.96 3.80
CA ASP A 113 13.87 16.36 4.16
C ASP A 113 13.43 17.23 2.97
N PRO A 114 12.70 18.34 3.19
CA PRO A 114 12.31 19.26 2.13
C PRO A 114 13.51 19.80 1.34
N VAL A 115 13.34 19.89 0.02
CA VAL A 115 14.37 20.31 -0.93
C VAL A 115 13.91 21.45 -1.86
N TRP A 116 12.60 21.71 -1.95
CA TRP A 116 12.04 22.84 -2.68
C TRP A 116 12.01 24.06 -1.76
N GLU A 117 12.46 25.20 -2.29
CA GLU A 117 12.37 26.51 -1.64
C GLU A 117 11.10 27.24 -2.06
N SER A 118 10.52 26.88 -3.21
CA SER A 118 9.24 27.41 -3.70
C SER A 118 8.49 26.39 -4.57
N LEU A 119 7.20 26.61 -4.81
CA LEU A 119 6.42 25.76 -5.71
C LEU A 119 6.90 25.83 -7.17
N GLU A 120 7.58 26.91 -7.58
CA GLU A 120 8.18 27.04 -8.92
C GLU A 120 9.26 25.98 -9.20
N ASP A 121 9.88 25.41 -8.15
CA ASP A 121 10.88 24.35 -8.28
C ASP A 121 10.31 23.09 -8.95
N CYS A 122 8.98 22.91 -8.91
CA CYS A 122 8.31 21.75 -9.51
C CYS A 122 8.64 21.58 -11.00
N ASP A 123 8.76 22.68 -11.76
CA ASP A 123 8.94 22.66 -13.23
C ASP A 123 10.28 22.05 -13.68
N ASN A 124 11.31 22.15 -12.84
CA ASN A 124 12.66 21.70 -13.17
C ASN A 124 13.14 20.50 -12.33
N SER A 125 12.30 20.04 -11.40
CA SER A 125 12.69 19.05 -10.41
C SER A 125 12.60 17.60 -10.91
N PHE A 126 11.86 17.31 -11.99
CA PHE A 126 11.67 15.92 -12.43
C PHE A 126 12.97 15.25 -12.90
N ARG A 127 13.30 14.10 -12.29
CA ARG A 127 14.53 13.31 -12.45
C ARG A 127 14.23 11.93 -13.04
N PRO A 128 14.01 11.83 -14.36
CA PRO A 128 13.69 10.56 -15.00
C PRO A 128 14.85 9.54 -14.94
N ASP A 129 16.08 9.99 -14.73
CA ASP A 129 17.23 9.11 -14.51
C ASP A 129 17.15 8.35 -13.17
N ILE A 130 16.69 9.01 -12.09
CA ILE A 130 16.48 8.40 -10.79
C ILE A 130 15.30 7.42 -10.84
N MET A 131 14.20 7.82 -11.49
CA MET A 131 13.06 6.95 -11.74
C MET A 131 13.48 5.66 -12.47
N ARG A 132 14.26 5.77 -13.55
CA ARG A 132 14.76 4.59 -14.29
C ARG A 132 15.66 3.69 -13.45
N LYS A 133 16.45 4.23 -12.51
CA LYS A 133 17.24 3.42 -11.58
C LYS A 133 16.35 2.57 -10.68
N HIS A 134 15.28 3.16 -10.13
CA HIS A 134 14.34 2.41 -9.29
C HIS A 134 13.57 1.35 -10.09
N VAL A 135 13.14 1.67 -11.31
CA VAL A 135 12.49 0.70 -12.22
C VAL A 135 13.45 -0.44 -12.56
N LYS A 136 14.74 -0.16 -12.74
CA LYS A 136 15.76 -1.19 -12.95
C LYS A 136 15.88 -2.13 -11.74
N ILE A 137 15.84 -1.61 -10.51
CA ILE A 137 15.83 -2.46 -9.30
C ILE A 137 14.63 -3.40 -9.31
N ALA A 138 13.45 -2.89 -9.65
CA ALA A 138 12.23 -3.70 -9.76
C ALA A 138 12.36 -4.80 -10.82
N SER A 139 12.90 -4.48 -12.00
CA SER A 139 13.16 -5.43 -13.09
C SER A 139 14.16 -6.51 -12.67
N ASP A 140 15.27 -6.13 -12.03
CA ASP A 140 16.30 -7.07 -11.59
C ASP A 140 15.73 -8.03 -10.53
N LEU A 141 14.84 -7.56 -9.64
CA LEU A 141 14.13 -8.40 -8.67
C LEU A 141 13.11 -9.35 -9.31
N ALA A 142 12.46 -8.92 -10.39
CA ALA A 142 11.57 -9.77 -11.18
C ALA A 142 12.35 -10.91 -11.85
N ASP A 143 13.52 -10.62 -12.42
CA ASP A 143 14.41 -11.62 -13.03
C ASP A 143 14.93 -12.64 -12.00
N LEU A 144 15.27 -12.17 -10.79
CA LEU A 144 15.73 -13.02 -9.70
C LEU A 144 14.64 -13.95 -9.15
N SER A 145 13.36 -13.59 -9.29
CA SER A 145 12.23 -14.35 -8.72
C SER A 145 12.17 -15.78 -9.20
N LYS A 146 12.33 -16.01 -10.51
CA LYS A 146 12.17 -17.34 -11.14
C LYS A 146 10.84 -18.03 -10.77
N GLY A 147 9.81 -17.27 -10.39
CA GLY A 147 8.50 -17.77 -9.98
C GLY A 147 8.37 -18.14 -8.50
N ASP A 148 9.38 -17.87 -7.67
CA ASP A 148 9.35 -18.16 -6.23
C ASP A 148 8.50 -17.16 -5.45
N TYR A 149 8.42 -15.90 -5.89
CA TYR A 149 7.72 -14.81 -5.21
C TYR A 149 7.20 -13.73 -6.17
N PHE A 150 6.35 -12.84 -5.67
CA PHE A 150 5.87 -11.64 -6.37
C PHE A 150 6.71 -10.39 -6.02
N VAL A 151 6.66 -9.38 -6.88
CA VAL A 151 7.30 -8.09 -6.60
C VAL A 151 6.22 -7.01 -6.57
N GLY A 152 6.03 -6.39 -5.41
CA GLY A 152 5.02 -5.36 -5.22
C GLY A 152 5.36 -4.08 -5.99
N MET A 153 4.32 -3.37 -6.44
CA MET A 153 4.45 -1.97 -6.85
C MET A 153 5.07 -1.17 -5.70
N PRO A 154 5.88 -0.13 -6.00
CA PRO A 154 6.50 0.66 -4.95
C PRO A 154 5.46 1.47 -4.18
N ASP A 155 5.82 1.88 -2.97
CA ASP A 155 5.01 2.78 -2.14
C ASP A 155 5.08 4.24 -2.64
N SER A 156 4.72 4.42 -3.90
CA SER A 156 4.63 5.72 -4.55
C SER A 156 3.15 6.09 -4.60
N CYS A 157 2.69 6.84 -3.61
CA CYS A 157 1.31 7.29 -3.47
C CYS A 157 1.27 8.64 -2.76
N GLY A 158 0.15 9.36 -2.87
CA GLY A 158 -0.01 10.69 -2.27
C GLY A 158 0.74 11.77 -3.03
N THR A 159 0.08 12.41 -3.99
CA THR A 159 0.71 13.48 -4.77
C THR A 159 0.88 14.74 -3.93
N LEU A 160 -0.17 15.15 -3.22
CA LEU A 160 -0.07 16.27 -2.30
C LEU A 160 0.86 15.97 -1.10
N ASP A 161 0.85 14.72 -0.61
CA ASP A 161 1.80 14.26 0.43
C ASP A 161 3.25 14.33 -0.06
N ALA A 162 3.49 13.96 -1.32
CA ALA A 162 4.82 14.08 -1.93
C ALA A 162 5.27 15.54 -2.01
N ILE A 163 4.39 16.47 -2.37
CA ILE A 163 4.70 17.90 -2.32
C ILE A 163 4.99 18.33 -0.87
N GLY A 164 4.25 17.81 0.12
CA GLY A 164 4.55 18.04 1.53
C GLY A 164 5.96 17.59 1.95
N HIS A 165 6.44 16.46 1.41
CA HIS A 165 7.82 16.00 1.62
C HIS A 165 8.86 16.83 0.86
N LEU A 166 8.52 17.36 -0.31
CA LEU A 166 9.44 18.13 -1.15
C LEU A 166 9.54 19.59 -0.68
N TYR A 167 8.44 20.19 -0.26
CA TYR A 167 8.31 21.63 0.03
C TYR A 167 8.06 21.95 1.51
N GLY A 168 7.70 20.94 2.30
CA GLY A 168 7.29 21.09 3.70
C GLY A 168 5.77 21.20 3.84
N SER A 169 5.16 20.32 4.63
CA SER A 169 3.71 20.26 4.80
C SER A 169 3.10 21.57 5.33
N ASP A 170 3.80 22.28 6.22
CA ASP A 170 3.32 23.57 6.72
C ASP A 170 3.22 24.61 5.59
N ASN A 171 4.21 24.64 4.69
CA ASN A 171 4.20 25.55 3.53
C ASN A 171 3.05 25.19 2.58
N VAL A 172 2.84 23.90 2.29
CA VAL A 172 1.71 23.44 1.47
C VAL A 172 0.38 23.89 2.06
N LEU A 173 0.17 23.74 3.37
CA LEU A 173 -1.07 24.16 4.04
C LEU A 173 -1.28 25.67 3.99
N MET A 174 -0.21 26.46 4.09
CA MET A 174 -0.29 27.91 3.94
C MET A 174 -0.64 28.30 2.49
N ASP A 175 -0.01 27.66 1.51
CA ASP A 175 -0.18 27.97 0.08
C ASP A 175 -1.49 27.49 -0.52
N MET A 176 -2.22 26.59 0.16
CA MET A 176 -3.65 26.38 -0.13
C MET A 176 -4.46 27.68 -0.04
N ILE A 177 -3.99 28.66 0.74
CA ILE A 177 -4.66 29.95 0.96
C ILE A 177 -3.93 31.08 0.24
N SER A 178 -2.61 31.18 0.37
CA SER A 178 -1.82 32.27 -0.22
C SER A 178 -1.67 32.14 -1.73
N ASP A 179 -1.32 30.94 -2.21
CA ASP A 179 -0.88 30.71 -3.60
C ASP A 179 -1.53 29.44 -4.22
N PRO A 180 -2.88 29.36 -4.25
CA PRO A 180 -3.59 28.13 -4.59
C PRO A 180 -3.38 27.67 -6.04
N ASP A 181 -3.14 28.59 -6.97
CA ASP A 181 -2.94 28.27 -8.38
C ASP A 181 -1.56 27.64 -8.63
N GLU A 182 -0.52 28.13 -7.94
CA GLU A 182 0.83 27.56 -7.98
C GLU A 182 0.84 26.16 -7.36
N LEU A 183 0.11 25.97 -6.25
CA LEU A 183 0.00 24.65 -5.63
C LEU A 183 -0.71 23.65 -6.57
N LYS A 184 -1.81 24.07 -7.23
CA LYS A 184 -2.50 23.24 -8.24
C LYS A 184 -1.60 22.91 -9.42
N HIS A 185 -0.74 23.83 -9.85
CA HIS A 185 0.26 23.56 -10.89
C HIS A 185 1.27 22.51 -10.44
N ALA A 186 1.84 22.64 -9.23
CA ALA A 186 2.75 21.65 -8.66
C ALA A 186 2.11 20.26 -8.54
N ILE A 187 0.86 20.19 -8.06
CA ILE A 187 0.05 18.95 -8.00
C ILE A 187 -0.01 18.27 -9.37
N LYS A 188 -0.31 19.03 -10.42
CA LYS A 188 -0.39 18.50 -11.79
C LYS A 188 0.94 17.94 -12.28
N ILE A 189 2.05 18.63 -12.01
CA ILE A 189 3.40 18.17 -12.39
C ILE A 189 3.78 16.89 -11.65
N VAL A 190 3.57 16.84 -10.33
CA VAL A 190 3.90 15.66 -9.51
C VAL A 190 3.00 14.47 -9.87
N ASN A 191 1.70 14.68 -10.07
CA ASN A 191 0.77 13.62 -10.47
C ASN A 191 1.13 13.01 -11.84
N LYS A 192 1.61 13.85 -12.78
CA LYS A 192 2.09 13.37 -14.08
C LYS A 192 3.30 12.44 -13.92
N GLY A 193 4.30 12.83 -13.12
CA GLY A 193 5.46 11.98 -12.85
C GLY A 193 5.08 10.70 -12.09
N TRP A 194 4.09 10.77 -11.19
CA TRP A 194 3.51 9.59 -10.56
C TRP A 194 2.97 8.62 -11.62
N LYS A 195 2.08 9.09 -12.52
CA LYS A 195 1.52 8.26 -13.60
C LYS A 195 2.59 7.63 -14.48
N GLU A 196 3.59 8.41 -14.90
CA GLU A 196 4.70 7.92 -15.71
C GLU A 196 5.48 6.82 -14.98
N SER A 197 5.78 7.01 -13.70
CA SER A 197 6.49 6.02 -12.89
C SER A 197 5.66 4.75 -12.69
N THR A 198 4.37 4.86 -12.37
CA THR A 198 3.46 3.72 -12.19
C THR A 198 3.39 2.86 -13.45
N GLU A 199 3.31 3.47 -14.64
CA GLU A 199 3.30 2.74 -15.91
C GLU A 199 4.61 1.98 -16.14
N LEU A 200 5.76 2.58 -15.82
CA LEU A 200 7.06 1.93 -15.98
C LEU A 200 7.25 0.76 -15.01
N PHE A 201 6.88 0.92 -13.73
CA PHE A 201 6.92 -0.17 -12.75
C PHE A 201 5.96 -1.30 -13.13
N TYR A 202 4.73 -0.98 -13.55
CA TYR A 202 3.78 -1.99 -13.99
C TYR A 202 4.36 -2.80 -15.15
N ASN A 203 4.93 -2.15 -16.16
CA ASN A 203 5.52 -2.85 -17.31
C ASN A 203 6.73 -3.70 -16.93
N ALA A 204 7.54 -3.28 -15.95
CA ALA A 204 8.67 -4.07 -15.45
C ALA A 204 8.23 -5.29 -14.62
N LEU A 205 7.05 -5.25 -14.00
CA LEU A 205 6.61 -6.26 -13.02
C LEU A 205 5.45 -7.14 -13.48
N LYS A 206 4.76 -6.79 -14.58
CA LYS A 206 3.52 -7.48 -14.97
C LYS A 206 3.67 -8.97 -15.25
N GLU A 207 4.81 -9.38 -15.81
CA GLU A 207 5.06 -10.79 -16.14
C GLU A 207 5.29 -11.63 -14.89
N VAL A 208 6.13 -11.18 -13.94
CA VAL A 208 6.39 -11.91 -12.69
C VAL A 208 5.14 -11.99 -11.81
N ASN A 209 4.26 -11.00 -11.90
CA ASN A 209 3.03 -10.94 -11.11
C ASN A 209 1.80 -11.53 -11.80
N ASN A 210 1.85 -11.79 -13.10
CA ASN A 210 0.67 -11.98 -13.96
C ASN A 210 -0.37 -10.86 -13.71
N GLY A 211 0.09 -9.61 -13.82
CA GLY A 211 -0.66 -8.39 -13.46
C GLY A 211 0.10 -7.50 -12.45
N SER A 212 -0.58 -6.93 -11.46
CA SER A 212 0.03 -6.14 -10.38
C SER A 212 0.03 -6.90 -9.06
N CYS A 213 1.01 -6.58 -8.21
CA CYS A 213 1.08 -7.04 -6.81
C CYS A 213 1.12 -5.84 -5.88
N HIS A 214 0.37 -5.90 -4.78
CA HIS A 214 0.51 -5.00 -3.64
C HIS A 214 0.98 -5.82 -2.44
N SER A 215 2.27 -5.74 -2.14
CA SER A 215 2.96 -6.68 -1.25
C SER A 215 2.36 -6.69 0.15
N TRP A 216 2.28 -5.52 0.80
CA TRP A 216 1.88 -5.45 2.20
C TRP A 216 0.37 -5.59 2.41
N MET A 217 -0.45 -5.35 1.39
CA MET A 217 -1.91 -5.62 1.44
C MET A 217 -2.22 -7.06 1.04
N HIS A 218 -1.21 -7.82 0.58
CA HIS A 218 -1.36 -9.16 0.01
C HIS A 218 -2.40 -9.22 -1.09
N LEU A 219 -2.28 -8.36 -2.10
CA LEU A 219 -3.18 -8.36 -3.25
C LEU A 219 -2.44 -8.65 -4.54
N LEU A 220 -3.12 -9.39 -5.41
CA LEU A 220 -2.78 -9.55 -6.81
C LEU A 220 -3.98 -9.10 -7.63
N ALA A 221 -3.74 -8.40 -8.73
CA ALA A 221 -4.79 -8.01 -9.67
C ALA A 221 -4.29 -8.22 -11.10
N PRO A 222 -5.15 -8.56 -12.08
CA PRO A 222 -4.70 -8.86 -13.45
C PRO A 222 -4.27 -7.61 -14.25
N GLY A 223 -4.59 -6.42 -13.77
CA GLY A 223 -4.30 -5.14 -14.42
C GLY A 223 -3.60 -4.16 -13.48
N LYS A 224 -3.53 -2.90 -13.87
CA LYS A 224 -2.84 -1.84 -13.13
C LYS A 224 -3.51 -1.57 -11.78
N MET A 225 -2.82 -1.95 -10.72
CA MET A 225 -3.21 -1.68 -9.33
C MET A 225 -2.17 -0.78 -8.68
N ALA A 226 -2.63 0.24 -7.98
CA ALA A 226 -1.82 1.05 -7.09
C ALA A 226 -2.69 1.57 -5.95
N GLN A 227 -2.04 1.90 -4.83
CA GLN A 227 -2.66 2.68 -3.78
C GLN A 227 -2.50 4.17 -4.04
N MET A 228 -3.54 4.93 -3.71
CA MET A 228 -3.58 6.38 -3.68
C MET A 228 -3.86 6.80 -2.25
N GLN A 229 -3.50 8.02 -1.89
CA GLN A 229 -3.70 8.54 -0.54
C GLN A 229 -3.66 10.07 -0.55
N CYS A 230 -4.04 10.65 0.59
CA CYS A 230 -3.75 12.04 0.93
C CYS A 230 -3.77 12.10 2.47
N ASP A 231 -2.68 11.71 3.10
CA ASP A 231 -2.58 11.61 4.56
C ASP A 231 -2.75 12.97 5.22
N MET A 232 -2.19 14.02 4.59
CA MET A 232 -2.34 15.39 5.08
C MET A 232 -3.79 15.91 5.06
N SER A 233 -4.73 15.20 4.43
CA SER A 233 -6.15 15.58 4.38
C SER A 233 -6.81 15.71 5.75
N VAL A 234 -6.25 15.07 6.78
CA VAL A 234 -6.71 15.23 8.16
C VAL A 234 -6.58 16.68 8.66
N MET A 235 -5.68 17.46 8.06
CA MET A 235 -5.35 18.84 8.45
C MET A 235 -6.24 19.90 7.78
N PHE A 236 -7.04 19.54 6.78
CA PHE A 236 -7.86 20.51 6.04
C PHE A 236 -9.32 20.08 5.87
N SER A 237 -10.12 21.04 5.39
CA SER A 237 -11.57 20.91 5.26
C SER A 237 -11.96 20.04 4.06
N ARG A 238 -13.21 19.58 4.06
CA ARG A 238 -13.80 18.86 2.92
C ARG A 238 -13.77 19.70 1.63
N ASP A 239 -13.94 21.01 1.74
CA ASP A 239 -13.93 21.91 0.58
C ASP A 239 -12.51 22.06 0.01
N MET A 240 -11.48 22.12 0.87
CA MET A 240 -10.08 22.08 0.44
C MET A 240 -9.72 20.73 -0.18
N PHE A 241 -10.23 19.61 0.35
CA PHE A 241 -10.06 18.31 -0.29
C PHE A 241 -10.69 18.28 -1.68
N GLN A 242 -11.90 18.83 -1.81
CA GLN A 242 -12.59 18.94 -3.10
C GLN A 242 -11.81 19.82 -4.09
N GLU A 243 -11.12 20.87 -3.62
CA GLU A 243 -10.39 21.81 -4.45
C GLU A 243 -9.00 21.31 -4.87
N PHE A 244 -8.24 20.70 -3.96
CA PHE A 244 -6.83 20.36 -4.20
C PHE A 244 -6.60 18.87 -4.47
N VAL A 245 -7.47 17.98 -4.00
CA VAL A 245 -7.23 16.52 -4.02
C VAL A 245 -8.15 15.80 -5.00
N TYR A 246 -9.37 16.30 -5.23
CA TYR A 246 -10.36 15.60 -6.04
C TYR A 246 -9.89 15.31 -7.47
N ASP A 247 -9.34 16.30 -8.16
CA ASP A 247 -8.96 16.17 -9.57
C ASP A 247 -7.75 15.23 -9.74
N GLU A 248 -6.75 15.31 -8.86
CA GLU A 248 -5.63 14.37 -8.89
C GLU A 248 -6.09 12.93 -8.63
N LEU A 249 -6.95 12.69 -7.64
CA LEU A 249 -7.48 11.37 -7.35
C LEU A 249 -8.34 10.86 -8.50
N LYS A 250 -9.19 11.69 -9.09
CA LYS A 250 -10.02 11.30 -10.24
C LYS A 250 -9.14 10.85 -11.40
N GLU A 251 -8.08 11.59 -11.67
CA GLU A 251 -7.10 11.27 -12.70
C GLU A 251 -6.35 9.96 -12.45
N GLN A 252 -5.98 9.68 -11.20
CA GLN A 252 -5.33 8.43 -10.80
C GLN A 252 -6.31 7.25 -10.88
N ILE A 253 -7.53 7.42 -10.39
CA ILE A 253 -8.62 6.43 -10.42
C ILE A 253 -8.97 6.04 -11.86
N ASP A 254 -9.03 7.01 -12.78
CA ASP A 254 -9.32 6.71 -14.18
C ASP A 254 -8.18 5.99 -14.90
N PHE A 255 -6.95 6.17 -14.43
CA PHE A 255 -5.75 5.57 -15.00
C PHE A 255 -5.51 4.12 -14.54
N LEU A 256 -5.98 3.77 -13.34
CA LEU A 256 -5.84 2.45 -12.74
C LEU A 256 -7.02 1.53 -13.09
N ASP A 257 -6.73 0.25 -13.33
CA ASP A 257 -7.77 -0.77 -13.45
C ASP A 257 -8.31 -1.17 -12.09
N TYR A 258 -7.45 -1.13 -11.06
CA TYR A 258 -7.72 -1.57 -9.70
C TYR A 258 -7.30 -0.52 -8.66
N PRO A 259 -7.97 0.65 -8.63
CA PRO A 259 -7.64 1.72 -7.70
C PRO A 259 -8.01 1.37 -6.25
N ILE A 260 -7.06 1.61 -5.34
CA ILE A 260 -7.20 1.46 -3.89
C ILE A 260 -6.92 2.81 -3.25
N TYR A 261 -7.77 3.25 -2.31
CA TYR A 261 -7.49 4.44 -1.51
C TYR A 261 -7.10 4.05 -0.07
N HIS A 262 -5.97 4.54 0.41
CA HIS A 262 -5.53 4.44 1.80
C HIS A 262 -6.28 5.45 2.66
N PHE A 263 -6.98 4.97 3.68
CA PHE A 263 -7.89 5.79 4.49
C PHE A 263 -7.48 5.74 5.96
N ASP A 264 -7.06 6.88 6.53
CA ASP A 264 -6.61 7.09 7.92
C ASP A 264 -7.74 6.99 8.97
N GLY A 265 -8.62 6.03 8.77
CA GLY A 265 -9.73 5.72 9.66
C GLY A 265 -10.60 6.95 9.91
N ILE A 266 -10.94 7.17 11.18
CA ILE A 266 -11.94 8.18 11.56
C ILE A 266 -11.47 9.62 11.27
N GLU A 267 -10.16 9.89 11.20
CA GLU A 267 -9.64 11.25 10.95
C GLU A 267 -10.02 11.75 9.55
N GLN A 268 -10.18 10.84 8.58
CA GLN A 268 -10.58 11.17 7.21
C GLN A 268 -12.09 11.01 6.95
N GLU A 269 -12.92 10.70 7.96
CA GLU A 269 -14.36 10.47 7.75
C GLU A 269 -15.08 11.64 7.07
N ARG A 270 -14.64 12.87 7.32
CA ARG A 270 -15.19 14.08 6.66
C ARG A 270 -15.06 14.08 5.14
N HIS A 271 -14.10 13.34 4.59
CA HIS A 271 -13.83 13.25 3.15
C HIS A 271 -14.47 12.01 2.52
N LEU A 272 -15.05 11.13 3.33
CA LEU A 272 -15.55 9.83 2.89
C LEU A 272 -16.59 9.95 1.77
N ASP A 273 -17.53 10.89 1.87
CA ASP A 273 -18.57 11.05 0.83
C ASP A 273 -17.99 11.41 -0.54
N ILE A 274 -16.87 12.14 -0.58
CA ILE A 274 -16.15 12.43 -1.84
C ILE A 274 -15.55 11.13 -2.39
N LEU A 275 -14.87 10.34 -1.55
CA LEU A 275 -14.27 9.08 -1.95
C LEU A 275 -15.31 8.08 -2.46
N LEU A 276 -16.45 7.98 -1.78
CA LEU A 276 -17.55 7.08 -2.17
C LEU A 276 -18.23 7.51 -3.49
N SER A 277 -18.15 8.80 -3.85
CA SER A 277 -18.69 9.31 -5.11
C SER A 277 -17.94 8.83 -6.36
N PHE A 278 -16.67 8.41 -6.22
CA PHE A 278 -15.90 7.88 -7.34
C PHE A 278 -16.36 6.47 -7.71
N GLU A 279 -17.19 6.33 -8.74
CA GLU A 279 -17.70 5.02 -9.18
C GLU A 279 -16.58 3.99 -9.44
N LYS A 280 -15.49 4.42 -10.07
CA LYS A 280 -14.35 3.54 -10.41
C LYS A 280 -13.45 3.21 -9.22
N LEU A 281 -13.49 3.96 -8.11
CA LEU A 281 -12.75 3.58 -6.91
C LEU A 281 -13.28 2.23 -6.42
N LYS A 282 -12.40 1.22 -6.31
CA LYS A 282 -12.82 -0.15 -6.03
C LYS A 282 -12.69 -0.52 -4.55
N VAL A 283 -11.62 -0.06 -3.90
CA VAL A 283 -11.26 -0.50 -2.56
C VAL A 283 -10.92 0.71 -1.69
N ILE A 284 -11.40 0.69 -0.46
CA ILE A 284 -10.90 1.55 0.62
C ILE A 284 -10.14 0.65 1.60
N GLN A 285 -8.87 0.95 1.81
CA GLN A 285 -8.07 0.31 2.84
C GLN A 285 -8.16 1.13 4.12
N TRP A 286 -8.86 0.60 5.11
CA TRP A 286 -8.98 1.23 6.43
C TRP A 286 -7.72 0.95 7.25
N THR A 287 -7.00 2.00 7.64
CA THR A 287 -5.91 1.90 8.60
C THR A 287 -6.33 2.35 9.99
N HIS A 288 -5.72 1.73 10.99
CA HIS A 288 -5.89 2.09 12.39
C HIS A 288 -4.71 2.99 12.77
N VAL A 289 -4.95 4.29 12.92
CA VAL A 289 -3.93 5.24 13.39
C VAL A 289 -3.62 4.94 14.86
N ALA A 290 -2.37 5.11 15.28
CA ALA A 290 -1.95 4.84 16.65
C ALA A 290 -2.81 5.64 17.65
N GLY A 291 -3.35 4.95 18.67
CA GLY A 291 -4.22 5.56 19.68
C GLY A 291 -5.72 5.51 19.37
N GLN A 292 -6.13 5.17 18.14
CA GLN A 292 -7.55 4.94 17.85
C GLN A 292 -8.07 3.63 18.48
N PRO A 293 -9.40 3.50 18.66
CA PRO A 293 -10.06 2.23 18.90
C PRO A 293 -9.92 1.23 17.74
N LYS A 294 -10.07 -0.06 18.09
CA LYS A 294 -10.22 -1.19 17.17
C LYS A 294 -11.19 -0.89 16.01
N ALA A 295 -10.90 -1.41 14.81
CA ALA A 295 -11.71 -1.17 13.61
C ALA A 295 -13.17 -1.60 13.78
N SER A 296 -13.40 -2.70 14.52
CA SER A 296 -14.72 -3.17 14.94
C SER A 296 -15.55 -2.15 15.78
N THR A 297 -14.96 -1.04 16.22
CA THR A 297 -15.68 0.08 16.87
C THR A 297 -16.38 0.98 15.84
N TYR A 298 -15.91 0.97 14.59
CA TYR A 298 -16.34 1.88 13.51
C TYR A 298 -17.24 1.17 12.48
N LEU A 299 -18.03 0.18 12.91
CA LEU A 299 -18.89 -0.60 12.01
C LEU A 299 -19.84 0.26 11.18
N SER A 300 -20.32 1.39 11.72
CA SER A 300 -21.18 2.32 10.95
C SER A 300 -20.46 2.88 9.72
N THR A 301 -19.21 3.31 9.88
CA THR A 301 -18.41 3.92 8.81
C THR A 301 -17.94 2.84 7.83
N LEU A 302 -17.49 1.69 8.33
CA LEU A 302 -17.15 0.53 7.50
C LEU A 302 -18.37 0.06 6.69
N LYS A 303 -19.56 0.01 7.29
CA LYS A 303 -20.80 -0.35 6.60
C LYS A 303 -21.18 0.66 5.52
N ARG A 304 -21.03 1.97 5.75
CA ARG A 304 -21.21 2.99 4.71
C ARG A 304 -20.33 2.74 3.49
N ILE A 305 -19.07 2.34 3.70
CA ILE A 305 -18.13 2.00 2.62
C ILE A 305 -18.63 0.78 1.83
N GLN A 306 -19.02 -0.29 2.52
CA GLN A 306 -19.50 -1.52 1.88
C GLN A 306 -20.83 -1.31 1.15
N ASP A 307 -21.77 -0.58 1.76
CA ASP A 307 -23.08 -0.25 1.18
C ASP A 307 -22.96 0.61 -0.09
N ALA A 308 -21.90 1.42 -0.19
CA ALA A 308 -21.54 2.15 -1.41
C ALA A 308 -20.87 1.27 -2.50
N GLY A 309 -20.84 -0.05 -2.29
CA GLY A 309 -20.29 -1.03 -3.23
C GLY A 309 -18.75 -1.07 -3.25
N LYS A 310 -18.09 -0.42 -2.29
CA LYS A 310 -16.63 -0.44 -2.16
C LYS A 310 -16.20 -1.66 -1.35
N ARG A 311 -15.07 -2.25 -1.72
CA ARG A 311 -14.44 -3.30 -0.92
C ARG A 311 -13.60 -2.70 0.18
N LEU A 312 -13.37 -3.51 1.20
CA LEU A 312 -12.65 -3.12 2.40
C LEU A 312 -11.42 -3.99 2.60
N ILE A 313 -10.31 -3.34 2.92
CA ILE A 313 -9.13 -3.99 3.49
C ILE A 313 -8.96 -3.43 4.89
N ILE A 314 -8.97 -4.28 5.91
CA ILE A 314 -8.99 -3.85 7.31
C ILE A 314 -7.90 -4.59 8.10
N GLY A 315 -7.08 -3.83 8.83
CA GLY A 315 -6.18 -4.39 9.84
C GLY A 315 -6.95 -4.72 11.12
N VAL A 316 -6.90 -5.97 11.58
CA VAL A 316 -7.69 -6.44 12.74
C VAL A 316 -6.90 -7.35 13.66
N MET A 317 -7.36 -7.48 14.90
CA MET A 317 -7.05 -8.64 15.74
C MET A 317 -8.06 -9.78 15.47
N ALA A 318 -7.68 -11.02 15.77
CA ALA A 318 -8.52 -12.19 15.49
C ALA A 318 -9.91 -12.14 16.18
N ASP A 319 -9.99 -11.50 17.36
CA ASP A 319 -11.23 -11.35 18.13
C ASP A 319 -12.23 -10.37 17.52
N GLU A 320 -11.82 -9.53 16.56
CA GLU A 320 -12.68 -8.60 15.85
C GLU A 320 -13.42 -9.24 14.67
N ILE A 321 -12.89 -10.33 14.13
CA ILE A 321 -13.42 -10.99 12.92
C ILE A 321 -14.90 -11.39 13.09
N PRO A 322 -15.30 -12.08 14.18
CA PRO A 322 -16.71 -12.43 14.39
C PRO A 322 -17.60 -11.19 14.45
N ILE A 323 -17.16 -10.15 15.18
CA ILE A 323 -17.91 -8.90 15.36
C ILE A 323 -18.18 -8.24 14.00
N ILE A 324 -17.18 -8.17 13.14
CA ILE A 324 -17.32 -7.56 11.81
C ILE A 324 -18.21 -8.42 10.91
N LEU A 325 -17.92 -9.72 10.79
CA LEU A 325 -18.63 -10.61 9.88
C LEU A 325 -20.07 -10.94 10.33
N GLU A 326 -20.41 -10.76 11.61
CA GLU A 326 -21.80 -10.86 12.07
C GLU A 326 -22.66 -9.69 11.58
N ASN A 327 -22.07 -8.51 11.40
CA ASN A 327 -22.75 -7.23 11.14
C ASN A 327 -22.59 -6.72 9.68
N MET A 328 -21.64 -7.30 8.93
CA MET A 328 -21.26 -6.89 7.58
C MET A 328 -21.10 -8.11 6.68
N SER A 329 -21.18 -7.89 5.37
CA SER A 329 -20.96 -8.95 4.39
C SER A 329 -19.48 -9.36 4.34
N ALA A 330 -19.20 -10.65 4.16
CA ALA A 330 -17.87 -11.14 3.82
C ALA A 330 -17.47 -10.79 2.37
N LYS A 331 -18.46 -10.51 1.51
CA LYS A 331 -18.27 -10.11 0.13
C LYS A 331 -17.46 -8.80 0.07
N GLY A 332 -16.38 -8.83 -0.70
CA GLY A 332 -15.50 -7.67 -0.84
C GLY A 332 -14.75 -7.29 0.45
N MET A 333 -14.58 -8.24 1.38
CA MET A 333 -13.84 -8.02 2.63
C MET A 333 -12.47 -8.71 2.58
N SER A 334 -11.44 -8.01 3.05
CA SER A 334 -10.08 -8.51 3.21
C SER A 334 -9.50 -8.12 4.56
N PHE A 335 -9.13 -9.12 5.36
CA PHE A 335 -8.56 -8.91 6.69
C PHE A 335 -7.05 -9.10 6.68
N LYS A 336 -6.32 -8.12 7.23
CA LYS A 336 -4.95 -8.31 7.68
C LYS A 336 -4.91 -8.52 9.18
N VAL A 337 -4.66 -9.76 9.60
CA VAL A 337 -4.74 -10.12 11.02
C VAL A 337 -3.36 -9.98 11.66
N ARG A 338 -3.31 -9.29 12.79
CA ARG A 338 -2.10 -9.08 13.59
C ARG A 338 -2.08 -9.94 14.85
N GLY A 339 -0.92 -10.06 15.47
CA GLY A 339 -0.75 -10.67 16.79
C GLY A 339 -0.71 -12.20 16.82
N ILE A 340 -0.70 -12.85 15.65
CA ILE A 340 -0.64 -14.32 15.53
C ILE A 340 0.81 -14.81 15.63
N LYS A 341 1.04 -15.88 16.40
CA LYS A 341 2.41 -16.25 16.81
C LYS A 341 2.96 -17.50 16.12
N ASN A 342 2.11 -18.34 15.56
CA ASN A 342 2.48 -19.63 14.97
C ASN A 342 1.46 -20.08 13.91
N PRO A 343 1.81 -21.09 13.10
CA PRO A 343 0.91 -21.65 12.10
C PRO A 343 -0.41 -22.18 12.64
N GLU A 344 -0.42 -22.85 13.81
CA GLU A 344 -1.65 -23.46 14.35
C GLU A 344 -2.71 -22.40 14.73
N GLU A 345 -2.27 -21.28 15.33
CA GLU A 345 -3.12 -20.13 15.60
C GLU A 345 -3.61 -19.49 14.29
N ALA A 346 -2.74 -19.36 13.28
CA ALA A 346 -3.12 -18.78 11.99
C ALA A 346 -4.18 -19.63 11.27
N ASP A 347 -4.03 -20.94 11.25
CA ASP A 347 -5.01 -21.86 10.66
C ASP A 347 -6.36 -21.84 11.42
N SER A 348 -6.32 -21.61 12.73
CA SER A 348 -7.54 -21.43 13.54
C SER A 348 -8.27 -20.14 13.17
N VAL A 349 -7.54 -19.06 12.86
CA VAL A 349 -8.12 -17.81 12.36
C VAL A 349 -8.71 -18.00 10.96
N VAL A 350 -8.06 -18.76 10.07
CA VAL A 350 -8.64 -19.07 8.75
C VAL A 350 -10.00 -19.76 8.92
N LYS A 351 -10.08 -20.79 9.77
CA LYS A 351 -11.35 -21.48 10.07
C LYS A 351 -12.40 -20.56 10.71
N LEU A 352 -11.97 -19.60 11.52
CA LEU A 352 -12.86 -18.59 12.08
C LEU A 352 -13.49 -17.74 10.96
N VAL A 353 -12.69 -17.27 10.01
CA VAL A 353 -13.20 -16.51 8.86
C VAL A 353 -14.13 -17.37 8.00
N GLU A 354 -13.81 -18.64 7.76
CA GLU A 354 -14.69 -19.60 7.05
C GLU A 354 -16.04 -19.74 7.76
N THR A 355 -16.04 -19.86 9.08
CA THR A 355 -17.25 -20.09 9.89
C THR A 355 -18.21 -18.90 9.85
N TYR A 356 -17.67 -17.68 9.90
CA TYR A 356 -18.47 -16.45 10.00
C TYR A 356 -18.75 -15.79 8.65
N SER A 357 -18.08 -16.21 7.57
CA SER A 357 -18.30 -15.61 6.26
C SER A 357 -19.71 -15.90 5.75
N LYS A 358 -20.44 -14.83 5.45
CA LYS A 358 -21.79 -14.84 4.87
C LYS A 358 -21.97 -13.61 3.98
N GLU A 359 -22.93 -13.68 3.07
CA GLU A 359 -23.34 -12.54 2.26
C GLU A 359 -24.12 -11.49 3.07
#